data_AF-A0A1Q3V9X1-F1
#
_entry.id   AF-A0A1Q3V9X1-F1
#
_cell.length_a   1.000
_cell.length_b   1.000
_cell.length_c   1.000
_cell.angle_alpha   90.00
_cell.angle_beta   90.00
_cell.angle_gamma   90.00
#
_symmetry.space_group_name_H-M   'P 1'
#
loop_
_entity.id
_entity.type
_entity.pdbx_description
1 polymer ?
#
loop_
_entity_poly.entity_id
_entity_poly.type
_entity_poly.pdbx_seq_one_letter_code
_entity_poly.pdbx_strand_id
1 'polypeptide(L)'
;MSPELRQHLRTPVLTLFALLALLGVNVLLGIFFIGGHAWIAEGFVAATMVAIVIMFAMEAVKDAPITRLFAAIGFVWVLILFGLTMVDYVTR
;
A
#
# COMPACT_ATOMS: atom_id res chain seq x y z
N MET A 1 -22.97 17.28 12.98
CA MET A 1 -22.41 16.09 12.29
C MET A 1 -22.95 14.87 13.00
N SER A 2 -23.77 14.04 12.35
CA SER A 2 -24.47 12.93 13.01
C SER A 2 -23.47 11.90 13.57
N PRO A 3 -23.73 11.33 14.76
CA PRO A 3 -22.81 10.39 15.43
C PRO A 3 -22.48 9.15 14.58
N GLU A 4 -23.40 8.73 13.72
CA GLU A 4 -23.24 7.59 12.79
C GLU A 4 -22.20 7.84 11.70
N LEU A 5 -22.13 9.09 11.19
CA LEU A 5 -21.17 9.50 10.16
C LEU A 5 -19.74 9.48 10.72
N ARG A 6 -19.58 9.86 11.99
CA ARG A 6 -18.28 9.88 12.69
C ARG A 6 -17.73 8.47 12.91
N GLN A 7 -18.60 7.49 13.05
CA GLN A 7 -18.22 6.08 13.22
C GLN A 7 -17.82 5.44 11.89
N HIS A 8 -18.51 5.78 10.79
CA HIS A 8 -18.14 5.33 9.43
C HIS A 8 -16.86 5.96 8.91
N LEU A 9 -16.60 7.23 9.22
CA LEU A 9 -15.39 7.94 8.77
C LEU A 9 -14.13 7.65 9.59
N ARG A 10 -14.27 7.04 10.78
CA ARG A 10 -13.13 6.74 11.66
C ARG A 10 -12.12 5.80 11.01
N THR A 11 -12.57 4.73 10.36
CA THR A 11 -11.70 3.76 9.72
C THR A 11 -10.93 4.39 8.54
N PRO A 12 -11.58 5.06 7.57
CA PRO A 12 -10.86 5.77 6.50
C PRO A 12 -9.87 6.82 7.00
N VAL A 13 -10.24 7.60 8.02
CA VAL A 13 -9.37 8.65 8.57
C VAL A 13 -8.14 8.08 9.28
N LEU A 14 -8.31 6.97 10.03
CA LEU A 14 -7.19 6.28 10.66
C LEU A 14 -6.26 5.64 9.62
N THR A 15 -6.83 5.03 8.58
CA THR A 15 -6.05 4.48 7.45
C THR A 15 -5.26 5.57 6.75
N LEU A 16 -5.86 6.73 6.51
CA LEU A 16 -5.19 7.88 5.92
C LEU A 16 -4.02 8.35 6.80
N PHE A 17 -4.23 8.49 8.11
CA PHE A 17 -3.17 8.88 9.04
C PHE A 17 -2.03 7.85 9.07
N ALA A 18 -2.35 6.55 9.06
CA ALA A 18 -1.36 5.49 9.01
C ALA A 18 -0.53 5.54 7.72
N LEU A 19 -1.18 5.76 6.57
CA LEU A 19 -0.51 5.90 5.28
C LEU A 19 0.36 7.16 5.22
N LEU A 20 -0.11 8.29 5.75
CA LEU A 20 0.67 9.53 5.84
C LEU A 20 1.88 9.37 6.76
N ALA A 21 1.73 8.68 7.89
CA ALA A 21 2.85 8.40 8.79
C ALA A 21 3.91 7.51 8.12
N LEU A 22 3.48 6.43 7.47
CA LEU A 22 4.38 5.57 6.69
C LEU A 22 5.04 6.33 5.54
N LEU A 23 4.33 7.27 4.90
CA LEU A 23 4.88 8.10 3.85
C LEU A 23 5.96 9.02 4.40
N GLY A 24 5.72 9.62 5.56
CA GLY A 24 6.73 10.37 6.30
C GLY A 24 7.97 9.52 6.57
N VAL A 25 7.81 8.29 7.07
CA VAL A 25 8.93 7.35 7.28
C VAL A 25 9.69 7.09 5.98
N ASN A 26 9.00 6.86 4.87
CA ASN A 26 9.61 6.59 3.57
C ASN A 26 10.41 7.82 3.06
N VAL A 27 9.85 9.02 3.21
CA VAL A 27 10.54 10.28 2.87
C VAL A 27 11.77 10.50 3.77
N LEU A 28 11.67 10.23 5.07
CA LEU A 28 12.80 10.37 5.99
C LEU A 28 13.90 9.36 5.65
N LEU A 29 13.55 8.11 5.35
CA LEU A 29 14.52 7.11 4.89
C LEU A 29 15.22 7.58 3.60
N GLY A 30 14.45 8.07 2.63
CA GLY A 30 14.96 8.58 1.37
C GLY A 30 15.83 9.83 1.52
N ILE A 31 15.61 10.69 2.52
CA ILE A 31 16.45 11.88 2.76
C ILE A 31 17.72 11.52 3.55
N PHE A 32 17.61 10.68 4.58
CA PHE A 32 18.72 10.38 5.48
C PHE A 32 19.68 9.29 4.97
N PHE A 33 19.22 8.39 4.09
CA PHE A 33 19.98 7.23 3.64
C PHE A 33 20.14 7.14 2.11
N ILE A 34 20.36 8.29 1.46
CA ILE A 34 20.64 8.38 0.02
C ILE A 34 21.89 7.55 -0.33
N GLY A 35 21.70 6.39 -0.95
CA GLY A 35 22.77 5.51 -1.47
C GLY A 35 23.16 4.31 -0.59
N GLY A 36 22.47 4.06 0.53
CA GLY A 36 22.73 2.90 1.41
C GLY A 36 21.82 1.68 1.16
N HIS A 37 21.92 0.66 2.02
CA HIS A 37 21.04 -0.54 2.02
C HIS A 37 19.58 -0.24 2.44
N ALA A 38 19.19 1.03 2.49
CA ALA A 38 17.85 1.46 2.89
C ALA A 38 16.75 1.03 1.90
N TRP A 39 17.11 0.65 0.67
CA TRP A 39 16.19 0.12 -0.34
C TRP A 39 15.35 -1.07 0.17
N ILE A 40 15.90 -1.90 1.06
CA ILE A 40 15.15 -3.02 1.66
C ILE A 40 14.07 -2.49 2.60
N ALA A 41 14.42 -1.51 3.43
CA ALA A 41 13.50 -0.90 4.38
C ALA A 41 12.41 -0.09 3.65
N GLU A 42 12.77 0.67 2.62
CA GLU A 42 11.83 1.40 1.75
C GLU A 42 10.86 0.45 1.05
N GLY A 43 11.37 -0.67 0.51
CA GLY A 43 10.56 -1.73 -0.09
C GLY A 43 9.56 -2.33 0.90
N PHE A 44 9.99 -2.59 2.14
CA PHE A 44 9.12 -3.13 3.19
C PHE A 44 8.04 -2.13 3.62
N VAL A 45 8.39 -0.84 3.74
CA VAL A 45 7.44 0.24 4.04
C VAL A 45 6.42 0.39 2.92
N ALA A 46 6.85 0.37 1.65
CA ALA A 46 5.97 0.44 0.50
C ALA A 46 5.02 -0.78 0.42
N ALA A 47 5.52 -1.99 0.64
CA ALA A 47 4.69 -3.20 0.70
C ALA A 47 3.64 -3.12 1.82
N THR A 48 4.02 -2.59 2.98
CA THR A 48 3.12 -2.38 4.12
C THR A 48 2.02 -1.36 3.80
N MET A 49 2.35 -0.26 3.12
CA MET A 49 1.36 0.71 2.65
C MET A 49 0.34 0.06 1.70
N VAL A 50 0.80 -0.73 0.73
CA VAL A 50 -0.08 -1.45 -0.21
C VAL A 50 -1.00 -2.40 0.54
N ALA A 51 -0.47 -3.15 1.51
CA ALA A 51 -1.26 -4.05 2.34
C ALA A 51 -2.35 -3.30 3.14
N ILE A 52 -2.03 -2.14 3.71
CA ILE A 52 -2.98 -1.28 4.44
C ILE A 52 -4.07 -0.74 3.50
N VAL A 53 -3.71 -0.33 2.27
CA VAL A 53 -4.68 0.13 1.27
C VAL A 53 -5.66 -0.99 0.91
N ILE A 54 -5.15 -2.19 0.63
CA ILE A 54 -5.97 -3.35 0.27
C ILE A 54 -6.91 -3.73 1.43
N MET A 55 -6.39 -3.78 2.66
CA MET A 55 -7.16 -4.25 3.81
C MET A 55 -8.16 -3.23 4.34
N PHE A 56 -7.81 -1.94 4.33
CA PHE A 56 -8.57 -0.92 5.06
C PHE A 56 -9.10 0.22 4.19
N ALA A 57 -8.48 0.55 3.06
CA ALA A 57 -8.88 1.70 2.24
C ALA A 57 -9.92 1.33 1.18
N MET A 58 -9.83 0.14 0.58
CA MET A 58 -10.75 -0.22 -0.51
C MET A 58 -12.20 -0.48 -0.06
N GLU A 59 -12.52 -0.52 1.25
CA GLU A 59 -13.77 -1.11 1.77
C GLU A 59 -14.12 -2.48 1.13
N ALA A 60 -13.16 -3.15 0.48
CA ALA A 60 -13.32 -4.42 -0.25
C ALA A 60 -13.68 -5.58 0.67
N VAL A 61 -13.66 -5.34 1.99
CA VAL A 61 -14.12 -6.27 3.02
C VAL A 61 -15.65 -6.21 3.18
N LYS A 62 -16.30 -5.08 2.84
CA LYS A 62 -17.76 -4.91 2.88
C LYS A 62 -18.44 -5.15 1.52
N ASP A 63 -17.73 -4.95 0.41
CA ASP A 63 -18.26 -5.21 -0.93
C ASP A 63 -18.30 -6.71 -1.27
N ALA A 64 -19.16 -7.07 -2.23
CA ALA A 64 -19.40 -8.44 -2.65
C ALA A 64 -18.08 -9.22 -2.92
N PRO A 65 -17.99 -10.51 -2.55
CA PRO A 65 -16.75 -11.29 -2.62
C PRO A 65 -16.11 -11.37 -4.02
N ILE A 66 -16.89 -11.13 -5.08
CA ILE A 66 -16.42 -11.00 -6.46
C ILE A 66 -15.49 -9.79 -6.63
N THR A 67 -15.84 -8.62 -6.08
CA THR A 67 -15.05 -7.39 -6.22
C THR A 67 -13.65 -7.56 -5.60
N ARG A 68 -13.58 -8.26 -4.45
CA ARG A 68 -12.33 -8.61 -3.78
C ARG A 68 -11.46 -9.56 -4.60
N LEU A 69 -12.06 -10.52 -5.30
CA LEU A 69 -11.34 -11.45 -6.19
C LEU A 69 -10.71 -10.70 -7.37
N PHE A 70 -11.47 -9.82 -8.02
CA PHE A 70 -10.95 -9.02 -9.14
C PHE A 70 -9.86 -8.04 -8.70
N ALA A 71 -10.00 -7.40 -7.55
CA ALA A 71 -8.96 -6.54 -6.99
C ALA A 71 -7.67 -7.33 -6.71
N ALA A 72 -7.77 -8.52 -6.10
CA ALA A 72 -6.62 -9.38 -5.86
C ALA A 72 -5.95 -9.83 -7.16
N ILE A 73 -6.73 -10.22 -8.17
CA ILE A 73 -6.22 -10.61 -9.50
C ILE A 73 -5.48 -9.44 -10.16
N GLY A 74 -6.01 -8.22 -10.09
CA GLY A 74 -5.35 -7.02 -10.60
C GLY A 74 -3.99 -6.78 -9.94
N PHE A 75 -3.91 -6.91 -8.61
CA PHE A 75 -2.64 -6.78 -7.89
C PHE A 75 -1.64 -7.90 -8.22
N VAL A 76 -2.10 -9.15 -8.34
CA VAL A 76 -1.27 -10.28 -8.76
C VAL A 76 -0.70 -10.03 -10.16
N TRP A 77 -1.53 -9.54 -11.08
CA TRP A 77 -1.10 -9.22 -12.43
C TRP A 77 -0.02 -8.12 -12.46
N VAL A 78 -0.20 -7.04 -11.69
CA VAL A 78 0.81 -5.97 -11.54
C VAL A 78 2.11 -6.53 -10.95
N LEU A 79 2.03 -7.42 -9.96
CA LEU A 79 3.20 -8.06 -9.35
C LEU A 79 4.00 -8.88 -10.38
N ILE A 80 3.31 -9.62 -11.26
CA ILE A 80 3.93 -10.39 -12.34
C ILE A 80 4.63 -9.46 -13.33
N LEU A 81 3.95 -8.40 -13.80
CA LEU A 81 4.54 -7.42 -14.71
C LEU A 81 5.77 -6.75 -14.11
N PHE A 82 5.70 -6.36 -12.84
CA PHE A 82 6.82 -5.78 -12.11
C PHE A 82 7.99 -6.76 -12.03
N GLY A 83 7.72 -8.03 -11.67
CA GLY A 83 8.74 -9.07 -11.62
C GLY A 83 9.41 -9.30 -12.96
N LEU A 84 8.64 -9.41 -14.04
CA LEU A 84 9.18 -9.55 -15.41
C LEU A 84 10.04 -8.35 -15.80
N THR A 85 9.60 -7.15 -15.46
CA THR A 85 10.35 -5.91 -15.74
C THR A 85 11.68 -5.86 -14.97
N MET A 86 11.68 -6.24 -13.69
CA MET A 86 12.90 -6.30 -12.88
C MET A 86 13.86 -7.39 -13.36
N VAL A 87 13.34 -8.56 -13.77
CA VAL A 87 14.16 -9.61 -14.37
C VAL A 87 14.81 -9.12 -15.67
N ASP A 88 14.07 -8.40 -16.52
CA ASP A 88 14.63 -7.79 -17.73
C ASP A 88 15.74 -6.78 -17.42
N TYR A 89 15.55 -5.91 -16.41
CA TYR A 89 16.57 -4.97 -15.95
C TYR A 89 17.83 -5.66 -15.39
N VAL A 90 17.70 -6.80 -14.72
CA VAL A 90 18.85 -7.53 -14.14
C VAL A 90 19.57 -8.40 -15.17
N THR A 91 18.84 -8.89 -16.18
CA THR A 91 19.39 -9.78 -17.21
C THR A 91 20.08 -9.01 -18.35
N ARG A 92 19.87 -7.68 -18.43
CA ARG A 92 20.59 -6.77 -19.33
C ARG A 92 21.81 -6.15 -18.66
#